data_AF-A0A1G1KA36-F1
#
_entry.id   AF-A0A1G1KA36-F1
#
_cell.length_a   1.000
_cell.length_b   1.000
_cell.length_c   1.000
_cell.angle_alpha   90.00
_cell.angle_beta   90.00
_cell.angle_gamma   90.00
#
_symmetry.space_group_name_H-M   'P 1'
#
loop_
_entity.id
_entity.type
_entity.pdbx_description
1 polymer ?
#
loop_
_entity_poly.entity_id
_entity_poly.type
_entity_poly.pdbx_seq_one_letter_code
_entity_poly.pdbx_strand_id
1 'polypeptide(L)'
;MRNLFKNPFVVLSVTTLLLLGYVHEHISSYRISYLIEAKKRRLAQLTDLYKAEKFSLLQLYSPDVLSRRIRETDLHLTMPERQQMVKLVSIQEPRGFFDGAWFMRFPFMSWFHFVKEAQAKTTK
;
A
#
# COMPACT_ATOMS: atom_id res chain seq x y z
N MET A 1 -39.97 -24.06 1.06
CA MET A 1 -39.24 -23.33 0.00
C MET A 1 -39.67 -23.67 -1.44
N ARG A 2 -40.33 -24.81 -1.75
CA ARG A 2 -40.64 -25.23 -3.13
C ARG A 2 -41.74 -24.42 -3.86
N ASN A 3 -42.49 -23.56 -3.17
CA ASN A 3 -43.59 -22.77 -3.75
C ASN A 3 -43.24 -21.30 -4.06
N LEU A 4 -42.09 -20.78 -3.61
CA LEU A 4 -41.69 -19.38 -3.87
C LEU A 4 -41.32 -19.15 -5.35
N PHE A 5 -40.75 -20.16 -6.01
CA PHE A 5 -40.35 -20.08 -7.42
C PHE A 5 -41.50 -20.13 -8.42
N LYS A 6 -42.74 -20.39 -7.96
CA LYS A 6 -43.93 -20.37 -8.83
C LYS A 6 -44.46 -18.96 -9.07
N ASN A 7 -44.10 -18.00 -8.21
CA ASN A 7 -44.60 -16.64 -8.33
C ASN A 7 -43.62 -15.81 -9.18
N PRO A 8 -43.98 -15.43 -10.42
CA PRO A 8 -43.05 -14.79 -11.35
C PRO A 8 -42.48 -13.47 -10.82
N PHE A 9 -43.25 -12.75 -9.99
CA PHE A 9 -42.80 -11.52 -9.35
C PHE A 9 -41.66 -11.74 -8.35
N VAL A 10 -41.68 -12.85 -7.61
CA VAL A 10 -40.61 -13.18 -6.66
C VAL A 10 -39.34 -13.54 -7.41
N VAL A 11 -39.47 -14.33 -8.47
CA VAL A 11 -38.33 -14.71 -9.32
C VAL A 11 -37.70 -13.45 -9.92
N LEU A 12 -38.50 -12.59 -10.56
CA LEU A 12 -38.04 -11.31 -11.11
C LEU A 12 -37.30 -10.48 -10.05
N SER A 13 -37.91 -10.29 -8.87
CA SER A 13 -37.31 -9.48 -7.80
C SER A 13 -35.96 -10.03 -7.34
N VAL A 14 -35.85 -11.36 -7.17
CA VAL A 14 -34.60 -12.01 -6.77
C VAL A 14 -33.54 -11.92 -7.87
N THR A 15 -33.93 -12.10 -9.14
CA THR A 15 -33.00 -11.97 -10.27
C THR A 15 -32.49 -10.54 -10.40
N THR A 16 -33.35 -9.53 -10.22
CA THR A 16 -32.94 -8.11 -10.25
C THR A 16 -31.99 -7.78 -9.10
N LEU A 17 -32.24 -8.28 -7.90
CA LEU A 17 -31.34 -8.10 -6.74
C LEU A 17 -29.98 -8.77 -6.98
N LEU A 18 -29.97 -9.97 -7.55
CA LEU A 18 -28.73 -10.67 -7.92
C LEU A 18 -27.94 -9.90 -8.98
N LEU A 19 -28.62 -9.37 -10.00
CA LEU A 19 -27.98 -8.57 -11.04
C LEU A 19 -27.36 -7.30 -10.46
N LEU A 20 -28.08 -6.62 -9.56
CA LEU A 20 -27.58 -5.42 -8.88
C LEU A 20 -26.33 -5.73 -8.03
N GLY A 21 -26.36 -6.83 -7.27
CA GLY A 21 -25.21 -7.28 -6.49
C GLY A 21 -24.01 -7.64 -7.36
N TYR A 22 -24.24 -8.32 -8.48
CA TYR A 22 -23.20 -8.68 -9.45
C TYR A 22 -22.51 -7.44 -10.03
N VAL A 23 -23.28 -6.45 -10.48
CA VAL A 23 -22.74 -5.20 -11.01
C VAL A 23 -21.95 -4.45 -9.94
N HIS A 24 -22.44 -4.42 -8.70
CA HIS A 24 -21.74 -3.76 -7.60
C HIS A 24 -20.37 -4.38 -7.31
N GLU A 25 -20.29 -5.70 -7.23
CA GLU A 25 -19.01 -6.41 -7.06
C GLU A 25 -18.06 -6.17 -8.23
N HIS A 26 -18.58 -6.17 -9.45
CA HIS A 26 -17.77 -5.92 -10.64
C HIS A 26 -17.16 -4.52 -10.64
N ILE A 27 -17.92 -3.49 -10.26
CA ILE A 27 -17.44 -2.12 -10.11
C ILE A 27 -16.39 -2.02 -8.99
N SER A 28 -16.62 -2.69 -7.86
CA SER A 28 -15.68 -2.73 -6.73
C SER A 28 -14.33 -3.33 -7.16
N SER A 29 -14.37 -4.46 -7.87
CA SER A 29 -13.19 -5.13 -8.41
C SER A 29 -12.38 -4.23 -9.36
N TYR A 30 -13.05 -3.51 -10.26
CA TYR A 30 -12.38 -2.55 -11.12
C TYR A 30 -11.76 -1.39 -10.34
N ARG A 31 -12.45 -0.86 -9.34
CA ARG A 31 -11.92 0.22 -8.50
C ARG A 31 -10.62 -0.20 -7.80
N ILE A 32 -10.59 -1.43 -7.26
CA ILE A 32 -9.38 -1.99 -6.63
C ILE A 32 -8.27 -2.13 -7.67
N SER A 33 -8.59 -2.64 -8.86
CA SER A 33 -7.63 -2.80 -9.96
C SER A 33 -6.99 -1.47 -10.37
N TYR A 34 -7.80 -0.41 -10.53
CA TYR A 34 -7.29 0.94 -10.82
C TYR A 34 -6.39 1.49 -9.70
N LEU A 35 -6.75 1.26 -8.43
CA LEU A 35 -5.92 1.69 -7.30
C LEU A 35 -4.57 0.97 -7.28
N ILE A 36 -4.56 -0.34 -7.57
CA ILE A 36 -3.33 -1.13 -7.67
C ILE A 36 -2.46 -0.60 -8.81
N GLU A 37 -3.05 -0.33 -9.98
CA GLU A 37 -2.29 0.18 -11.12
C GLU A 37 -1.72 1.58 -10.86
N ALA A 38 -2.49 2.47 -10.24
CA ALA A 38 -2.01 3.78 -9.82
C ALA A 38 -0.82 3.67 -8.85
N LYS A 39 -0.89 2.75 -7.88
CA LYS A 39 0.22 2.49 -6.95
C LYS A 39 1.45 1.92 -7.65
N LYS A 40 1.27 1.00 -8.61
CA LYS A 40 2.38 0.46 -9.42
C LYS A 40 3.09 1.56 -10.20
N ARG A 41 2.36 2.48 -10.83
CA ARG A 41 2.94 3.62 -11.55
C ARG A 41 3.72 4.54 -10.63
N ARG A 42 3.19 4.86 -9.44
CA ARG A 42 3.92 5.65 -8.43
C ARG A 42 5.20 4.96 -7.98
N LEU A 43 5.16 3.65 -7.74
CA LEU A 43 6.33 2.87 -7.32
C LEU A 43 7.41 2.85 -8.41
N ALA A 44 7.02 2.74 -9.68
CA ALA A 44 7.96 2.86 -10.80
C ALA A 44 8.65 4.24 -10.83
N GLN A 45 7.87 5.32 -10.70
CA GLN A 45 8.42 6.69 -10.63
C GLN A 45 9.41 6.89 -9.48
N LEU A 46 9.07 6.43 -8.28
CA LEU A 46 9.95 6.46 -7.11
C LEU A 46 11.23 5.65 -7.34
N THR A 47 11.12 4.51 -8.00
CA THR A 47 12.27 3.66 -8.32
C THR A 47 13.22 4.34 -9.30
N ASP A 48 12.69 5.05 -10.29
CA ASP A 48 13.50 5.80 -11.24
C ASP A 48 14.19 7.01 -10.60
N LEU A 49 13.50 7.73 -9.72
CA LEU A 49 14.11 8.80 -8.92
C LEU A 49 15.23 8.27 -8.02
N TYR A 50 14.99 7.16 -7.31
CA TYR A 50 16.02 6.53 -6.49
C TYR A 50 17.24 6.10 -7.31
N LYS A 51 17.04 5.53 -8.50
CA LYS A 51 18.14 5.18 -9.40
C LYS A 51 18.93 6.40 -9.84
N ALA A 52 18.25 7.50 -10.17
CA ALA A 52 18.89 8.75 -10.57
C ALA A 52 19.73 9.32 -9.42
N GLU A 53 19.18 9.43 -8.22
CA GLU A 53 19.91 9.91 -7.03
C GLU A 53 21.07 9.01 -6.66
N LYS A 54 20.87 7.68 -6.69
CA LYS A 54 21.94 6.71 -6.46
C LYS A 54 23.07 6.89 -7.47
N PHE A 55 22.76 7.14 -8.73
CA PHE A 55 23.75 7.39 -9.77
C PHE A 55 24.49 8.71 -9.53
N SER A 56 23.78 9.79 -9.16
CA SER A 56 24.40 11.06 -8.77
C SER A 56 25.35 10.87 -7.58
N LEU A 57 24.93 10.17 -6.53
CA LEU A 57 25.79 9.86 -5.39
C LEU A 57 27.03 9.06 -5.83
N LEU A 58 26.88 8.03 -6.65
CA LEU A 58 28.01 7.26 -7.18
C LEU A 58 28.99 8.14 -7.98
N GLN A 59 28.50 9.13 -8.72
CA GLN A 59 29.37 10.10 -9.39
C GLN A 59 30.13 10.98 -8.40
N LEU A 60 29.48 11.46 -7.32
CA LEU A 60 30.14 12.24 -6.27
C LEU A 60 31.18 11.41 -5.49
N TYR A 61 30.90 10.13 -5.23
CA TYR A 61 31.78 9.22 -4.52
C TYR A 61 32.89 8.63 -5.39
N SER A 62 32.84 8.80 -6.72
CA SER A 62 33.88 8.28 -7.60
C SER A 62 35.18 9.09 -7.42
N PRO A 63 36.27 8.48 -6.93
CA PRO A 63 37.56 9.16 -6.77
C PRO A 63 38.12 9.68 -8.10
N ASP A 64 37.68 9.10 -9.22
CA ASP A 64 38.09 9.47 -10.57
C ASP A 64 37.53 10.83 -11.02
N VAL A 65 36.29 11.19 -10.63
CA VAL A 65 35.72 12.51 -10.98
C VAL A 65 36.28 13.60 -10.08
N LEU A 66 36.52 13.29 -8.80
CA LEU A 66 37.18 14.19 -7.86
C LEU A 66 38.63 14.45 -8.29
N SER A 67 39.38 13.41 -8.68
CA SER A 67 40.76 13.55 -9.17
C SER A 67 40.86 14.29 -10.51
N ARG A 68 39.88 14.11 -11.41
CA ARG A 68 39.80 14.92 -12.65
C ARG A 68 39.50 16.39 -12.36
N ARG A 69 38.53 16.72 -11.50
CA ARG A 69 38.27 18.11 -11.09
C ARG A 69 39.46 18.73 -10.35
N ILE A 70 40.14 17.99 -9.47
CA ILE A 70 41.34 18.48 -8.77
C ILE A 70 42.45 18.81 -9.78
N ARG A 71 42.63 18.00 -10.83
CA ARG A 71 43.59 18.29 -11.92
C ARG A 71 43.16 19.47 -12.79
N GLU A 72 41.87 19.66 -13.04
CA GLU A 72 41.34 20.78 -13.84
C GLU A 72 41.38 22.12 -13.08
N THR A 73 41.38 22.09 -11.74
CA THR A 73 41.33 23.31 -10.91
C THR A 73 42.69 23.73 -10.33
N ASP A 74 43.79 23.10 -10.75
CA ASP A 74 45.18 23.38 -10.31
C ASP A 74 45.34 23.62 -8.80
N LEU A 75 44.53 22.92 -8.01
CA LEU A 75 44.53 23.02 -6.56
C LEU A 75 45.43 21.92 -6.03
N HIS A 76 46.64 22.31 -5.62
CA HIS A 76 47.58 21.48 -4.86
C HIS A 76 46.97 21.12 -3.49
N LEU A 77 46.04 20.17 -3.48
CA LEU A 77 45.51 19.58 -2.27
C LEU A 77 46.12 18.19 -2.11
N THR A 78 47.01 18.09 -1.11
CA THR A 78 47.51 16.82 -0.59
C THR A 78 46.33 15.96 -0.15
N MET A 79 46.18 14.77 -0.75
CA MET A 79 45.19 13.79 -0.31
C MET A 79 45.41 13.50 1.19
N PRO A 80 44.43 13.73 2.08
CA PRO A 80 44.58 13.34 3.47
C PRO A 80 44.63 11.81 3.55
N GLU A 81 45.67 11.33 4.22
CA GLU A 81 45.92 9.92 4.46
C GLU A 81 44.73 9.27 5.16
N ARG A 82 44.39 8.03 4.78
CA ARG A 82 43.21 7.29 5.24
C ARG A 82 43.06 7.37 6.76
N GLN A 83 42.17 8.22 7.23
CA GLN A 83 41.75 8.19 8.63
C GLN A 83 41.01 6.86 8.86
N GLN A 84 41.57 6.05 9.75
CA GLN A 84 40.99 4.80 10.19
C GLN A 84 39.60 5.08 10.76
N MET A 85 38.57 4.48 10.15
CA MET A 85 37.22 4.52 10.68
C MET A 85 37.21 3.89 12.08
N VAL A 86 37.10 4.72 13.12
CA VAL A 86 36.79 4.24 14.46
C VAL A 86 35.36 3.70 14.41
N LYS A 87 35.24 2.38 14.55
CA LYS A 87 33.98 1.65 14.56
C LYS A 87 33.21 2.04 15.83
N LEU A 88 32.32 3.01 15.73
CA LEU A 88 31.35 3.29 16.79
C LEU A 88 30.45 2.07 16.92
N VAL A 89 30.61 1.34 18.04
CA VAL A 89 29.72 0.28 18.47
C VAL A 89 28.37 0.93 18.81
N SER A 90 27.45 0.94 17.86
CA SER A 90 26.05 1.32 18.12
C SER A 90 25.23 0.06 18.38
N ILE A 91 25.26 -0.35 19.65
CA ILE A 91 24.16 -0.82 20.49
C ILE A 91 22.88 -1.31 19.76
N GLN A 92 22.63 -2.61 19.92
CA GLN A 92 21.36 -3.37 20.03
C GLN A 92 20.16 -3.01 19.13
N GLU A 93 19.72 -4.02 18.38
CA GLU A 93 18.38 -4.16 17.83
C GLU A 93 17.28 -4.06 18.91
N PRO A 94 16.20 -3.31 18.69
CA PRO A 94 14.92 -3.66 19.25
C PRO A 94 14.21 -4.62 18.29
N ARG A 95 14.26 -5.91 18.64
CA ARG A 95 13.27 -6.88 18.18
C ARG A 95 11.87 -6.43 18.61
N GLY A 96 10.93 -6.55 17.67
CA GLY A 96 9.52 -6.81 17.96
C GLY A 96 8.65 -5.59 18.28
N PHE A 97 7.97 -5.04 17.27
CA PHE A 97 6.66 -4.41 17.48
C PHE A 97 5.83 -4.34 16.18
N PHE A 98 5.53 -5.50 15.59
CA PHE A 98 4.43 -5.62 14.62
C PHE A 98 3.57 -6.85 14.93
N ASP A 99 3.25 -7.07 16.20
CA ASP A 99 2.05 -7.82 16.58
C ASP A 99 0.90 -6.82 16.69
N GLY A 100 0.39 -6.41 15.53
CA GLY A 100 -0.80 -5.58 15.40
C GLY A 100 -1.90 -6.40 14.76
N ALA A 101 -2.61 -7.17 15.59
CA ALA A 101 -3.76 -7.96 15.20
C ALA A 101 -4.71 -7.15 14.31
N TRP A 102 -4.76 -7.51 13.02
CA TRP A 102 -5.70 -6.99 12.04
C TRP A 102 -7.07 -7.67 12.26
N PHE A 103 -7.67 -7.45 13.43
CA PHE A 103 -9.10 -7.68 13.60
C PHE A 103 -9.82 -6.56 12.86
N MET A 104 -10.10 -6.80 11.57
CA MET A 104 -11.20 -6.15 10.89
C MET A 104 -12.47 -6.37 11.73
N ARG A 105 -12.87 -5.37 12.50
CA ARG A 105 -14.25 -5.30 13.02
C ARG A 105 -15.14 -5.06 11.81
N PHE A 106 -15.59 -6.14 11.19
CA PHE A 106 -16.59 -6.09 10.14
C PHE A 106 -17.86 -5.40 10.69
N PRO A 107 -18.40 -4.38 10.01
CA PRO A 107 -19.61 -3.67 10.46
C PRO A 107 -20.90 -4.50 10.37
N PHE A 108 -20.84 -5.78 9.98
CA PHE A 108 -22.02 -6.63 9.80
C PHE A 108 -22.79 -6.90 11.11
N MET A 109 -22.11 -6.91 12.27
CA MET A 109 -22.80 -7.10 13.55
C MET A 109 -23.68 -5.91 13.96
N SER A 110 -23.41 -4.71 13.43
CA SER A 110 -24.24 -3.52 13.67
C SER A 110 -25.63 -3.67 13.03
N TRP A 111 -25.71 -4.29 11.86
CA TRP A 111 -26.97 -4.42 11.13
C TRP A 111 -27.88 -5.48 11.77
N PHE A 112 -27.34 -6.60 12.22
CA PHE A 112 -28.13 -7.62 12.92
C PHE A 112 -28.72 -7.10 14.24
N HIS A 113 -27.99 -6.24 14.96
CA HIS A 113 -28.54 -5.56 16.14
C HIS A 113 -29.67 -4.60 15.77
N PHE A 114 -29.49 -3.78 14.73
CA PHE A 114 -30.52 -2.84 14.26
C PHE A 114 -31.82 -3.54 13.84
N VAL A 115 -31.75 -4.66 13.12
CA VAL A 115 -32.95 -5.42 12.69
C VAL A 115 -33.67 -6.02 13.89
N LYS A 116 -32.93 -6.57 14.87
CA LYS A 116 -33.54 -7.07 16.11
C LYS A 116 -34.22 -5.96 16.92
N GLU A 117 -33.58 -4.80 17.01
CA GLU A 117 -34.14 -3.65 17.72
C GLU A 117 -35.39 -3.07 17.02
N ALA A 118 -35.38 -3.06 15.68
CA ALA A 118 -36.53 -2.69 14.88
C ALA A 118 -37.72 -3.66 15.06
N GLN A 119 -37.47 -4.97 15.13
CA GLN A 119 -38.52 -5.96 15.40
C GLN A 119 -39.03 -5.94 16.85
N ALA A 120 -38.20 -5.58 17.82
CA ALA A 120 -38.62 -5.46 19.22
C ALA A 120 -39.57 -4.26 19.42
N LYS A 121 -39.40 -3.17 18.66
CA LYS A 121 -40.25 -1.96 18.76
C LYS A 121 -41.63 -2.10 18.10
N THR A 122 -41.85 -3.08 17.23
CA THR A 122 -43.15 -3.29 16.57
C THR A 122 -44.12 -4.17 17.37
N THR A 123 -43.68 -4.72 18.51
CA THR A 123 -44.47 -5.68 19.32
C THR A 123 -44.92 -5.09 20.66
N LYS A 124 -45.16 -3.78 20.73
CA LYS A 124 -45.88 -3.13 21.83
C LYS A 124 -47.09 -2.39 21.30
#